data_AF-A0A453E2D2-F1
#
_entry.id   AF-A0A453E2D2-F1
#
_cell.length_a   1.000
_cell.length_b   1.000
_cell.length_c   1.000
_cell.angle_alpha   90.00
_cell.angle_beta   90.00
_cell.angle_gamma   90.00
#
_symmetry.space_group_name_H-M   'P 1'
#
loop_
_entity.id
_entity.type
_entity.pdbx_description
1 polymer ?
#
loop_
_entity_poly.entity_id
_entity_poly.type
_entity_poly.pdbx_seq_one_letter_code
_entity_poly.pdbx_strand_id
1 'polypeptide(L)'
;MVMDTTDPGYWLNWRFLLCATWVYSCMALACYLIWKYEGPSSPAGNEEGVDREEARPKIGPGVVYLEDCWKPCLEEIHPAWLLAFRLVSFLFMASVLVSDVIVDGWTVFLYYTQWTFLLVTLYFGLGSVLSIYGCYRYACKTDKSDGDHGSYIIAPTGESTYDDSIKRSCFNKTHDGREIAGFWGYLFQIMFQTNAGAVMLTDMVFWFILYPFLARNQYQMNFLLIGTHSLNALFIIGDTALNSLRFPWFRISYFMLWTGLFVSVQWIIHANVSIWWPYPFLDLTYPRAPVWYLVVALLHFPCYGLFALVLRIKKSLLESWFPHSYTYVK
;
A
#
# COMPACT_ATOMS: atom_id res chain seq x y z
N MET A 1 5.23 36.29 -19.99
CA MET A 1 4.89 36.58 -18.58
C MET A 1 4.55 35.26 -17.92
N VAL A 2 5.21 34.93 -16.82
CA VAL A 2 4.73 33.86 -15.93
C VAL A 2 3.42 34.37 -15.36
N MET A 3 2.31 33.68 -15.63
CA MET A 3 1.00 34.09 -15.15
C MET A 3 0.96 33.85 -13.63
N ASP A 4 0.55 34.85 -12.87
CA ASP A 4 0.50 34.75 -11.42
C ASP A 4 -0.64 33.81 -11.01
N THR A 5 -0.30 32.64 -10.46
CA THR A 5 -1.30 31.65 -10.04
C THR A 5 -2.07 32.07 -8.78
N THR A 6 -1.62 33.12 -8.09
CA THR A 6 -2.33 33.65 -6.91
C THR A 6 -3.49 34.57 -7.28
N ASP A 7 -3.57 35.00 -8.55
CA ASP A 7 -4.68 35.82 -9.03
C ASP A 7 -6.00 35.01 -9.09
N PRO A 8 -7.11 35.52 -8.54
CA PRO A 8 -8.40 34.80 -8.58
C PRO A 8 -8.88 34.49 -9.99
N GLY A 9 -8.55 35.31 -10.99
CA GLY A 9 -8.87 35.09 -12.40
C GLY A 9 -8.18 33.87 -13.01
N TYR A 10 -7.04 33.44 -12.45
CA TYR A 10 -6.42 32.16 -12.82
C TYR A 10 -7.35 30.98 -12.50
N TRP A 11 -8.00 30.99 -11.34
CA TRP A 11 -8.86 29.90 -10.85
C TRP A 11 -10.32 30.02 -11.29
N LEU A 12 -10.84 31.25 -11.43
CA LEU A 12 -12.20 31.54 -11.86
C LEU A 12 -12.36 31.37 -13.37
N ASN A 13 -12.04 30.18 -13.88
CA ASN A 13 -12.16 29.84 -15.28
C ASN A 13 -12.89 28.49 -15.47
N TRP A 14 -13.50 28.30 -16.65
CA TRP A 14 -14.26 27.08 -16.97
C TRP A 14 -13.38 25.81 -17.01
N ARG A 15 -12.07 25.96 -17.29
CA ARG A 15 -11.13 24.83 -17.31
C ARG A 15 -10.94 24.29 -15.90
N PHE A 16 -10.79 25.16 -14.90
CA PHE A 16 -10.72 24.77 -13.50
C PHE A 16 -11.98 24.06 -13.07
N LEU A 17 -13.17 24.58 -13.41
CA LEU A 17 -14.44 23.92 -13.10
C LEU A 17 -14.50 22.49 -13.66
N LEU A 18 -14.03 22.26 -14.89
CA LEU A 18 -13.93 20.90 -15.44
C LEU A 18 -12.90 20.04 -14.70
N CYS A 19 -11.70 20.57 -14.42
CA CYS A 19 -10.66 19.84 -13.69
C CYS A 19 -11.14 19.43 -12.29
N ALA A 20 -11.76 20.37 -11.56
CA ALA A 20 -12.40 20.16 -10.27
C ALA A 20 -13.50 19.09 -10.35
N THR A 21 -14.34 19.15 -11.38
CA THR A 21 -15.39 18.16 -11.59
C THR A 21 -14.81 16.75 -11.75
N TRP A 22 -13.75 16.58 -12.56
CA TRP A 22 -13.09 15.29 -12.73
C TRP A 22 -12.48 14.77 -11.43
N VAL A 23 -11.69 15.59 -10.74
CA VAL A 23 -10.98 15.20 -9.51
C VAL A 23 -11.98 14.84 -8.42
N TYR A 24 -12.94 15.71 -8.13
CA TYR A 24 -13.88 15.49 -7.02
C TYR A 24 -14.91 14.40 -7.35
N SER A 25 -15.25 14.18 -8.61
CA SER A 25 -16.09 13.03 -9.00
C SER A 25 -15.36 11.71 -8.79
N CYS A 26 -14.06 11.62 -9.09
CA CYS A 26 -13.24 10.45 -8.78
C CYS A 26 -13.10 10.24 -7.26
N MET A 27 -12.89 11.30 -6.48
CA MET A 27 -12.84 11.20 -5.02
C MET A 27 -14.18 10.77 -4.42
N ALA A 28 -15.30 11.30 -4.92
CA ALA A 28 -16.64 10.90 -4.48
C ALA A 28 -16.92 9.42 -4.80
N LEU A 29 -16.55 8.96 -6.00
CA LEU A 29 -16.64 7.55 -6.37
C LEU A 29 -15.79 6.66 -5.44
N ALA A 30 -14.57 7.09 -5.12
CA ALA A 30 -13.69 6.37 -4.21
C ALA A 30 -14.29 6.29 -2.79
N CYS A 31 -14.82 7.39 -2.26
CA CYS A 31 -15.54 7.40 -0.98
C CYS A 31 -16.76 6.48 -1.00
N TYR A 32 -17.54 6.49 -2.09
CA TYR A 32 -18.69 5.59 -2.26
C TYR A 32 -18.27 4.12 -2.26
N LEU A 33 -17.19 3.76 -2.95
CA LEU A 33 -16.69 2.40 -2.98
C LEU A 33 -16.20 1.95 -1.59
N ILE A 34 -15.46 2.79 -0.87
CA ILE A 34 -15.04 2.50 0.51
C ILE A 34 -16.28 2.30 1.40
N TRP A 35 -17.24 3.22 1.34
CA TRP A 35 -18.47 3.10 2.11
C TRP A 35 -19.27 1.82 1.77
N LYS A 36 -19.32 1.43 0.49
CA LYS A 36 -20.04 0.24 0.04
C LYS A 36 -19.38 -1.07 0.48
N TYR A 37 -18.06 -1.15 0.46
CA TYR A 37 -17.32 -2.40 0.68
C TYR A 37 -16.70 -2.54 2.07
N GLU A 38 -16.47 -1.43 2.77
CA GLU A 38 -15.89 -1.38 4.14
C GLU A 38 -16.75 -0.60 5.14
N GLY A 39 -17.87 -0.01 4.70
CA GLY A 39 -18.80 0.64 5.61
C GLY A 39 -19.50 -0.35 6.55
N PRO A 40 -20.26 0.16 7.54
CA PRO A 40 -21.00 -0.67 8.47
C PRO A 40 -21.88 -1.63 7.67
N SER A 41 -21.63 -2.93 7.79
CA SER A 41 -22.56 -3.92 7.28
C SER A 41 -23.89 -3.67 7.99
N SER A 42 -24.99 -3.50 7.26
CA SER A 42 -26.32 -3.50 7.88
C SER A 42 -26.38 -4.70 8.83
N PRO A 43 -26.78 -4.51 10.10
CA PRO A 43 -27.05 -5.66 10.96
C PRO A 43 -28.01 -6.52 10.17
N ALA A 44 -27.62 -7.77 9.93
CA ALA A 44 -28.44 -8.73 9.23
C ALA A 44 -29.86 -8.60 9.77
N GLY A 45 -30.79 -8.23 8.90
CA GLY A 45 -32.20 -8.19 9.27
C GLY A 45 -32.55 -9.53 9.91
N ASN A 46 -33.38 -9.47 10.94
CA ASN A 46 -33.97 -10.63 11.60
C ASN A 46 -34.54 -11.60 10.56
N GLU A 47 -33.73 -12.51 10.03
CA GLU A 47 -34.19 -13.75 9.44
C GLU A 47 -34.34 -14.72 10.61
N GLU A 48 -35.50 -14.63 11.25
CA GLU A 48 -36.00 -15.64 12.18
C GLU A 48 -35.99 -17.00 11.47
N GLY A 49 -35.24 -17.95 12.01
CA GLY A 49 -35.49 -19.38 11.77
C GLY A 49 -34.59 -20.12 10.78
N VAL A 50 -33.26 -19.99 10.89
CA VAL A 50 -32.35 -21.00 10.32
C VAL A 50 -31.37 -21.48 11.38
N ASP A 51 -31.25 -22.80 11.49
CA ASP A 51 -30.53 -23.55 12.52
C ASP A 51 -29.11 -23.04 12.80
N ARG A 52 -28.80 -22.99 14.09
CA ARG A 52 -27.74 -22.18 14.71
C ARG A 52 -26.35 -22.84 14.63
N GLU A 53 -26.01 -23.52 13.53
CA GLU A 53 -24.72 -24.21 13.39
C GLU A 53 -24.00 -24.03 12.03
N GLU A 54 -24.61 -23.38 11.03
CA GLU A 54 -23.97 -23.12 9.72
C GLU A 54 -23.93 -21.64 9.29
N ALA A 55 -24.22 -20.71 10.19
CA ALA A 55 -24.03 -19.29 9.92
C ALA A 55 -22.54 -18.92 10.02
N ARG A 56 -21.72 -19.36 9.05
CA ARG A 56 -20.43 -18.71 8.78
C ARG A 56 -20.73 -17.23 8.64
N PRO A 57 -20.11 -16.32 9.41
CA PRO A 57 -20.25 -14.90 9.13
C PRO A 57 -19.88 -14.72 7.65
N LYS A 58 -20.73 -14.06 6.86
CA LYS A 58 -20.36 -13.64 5.50
C LYS A 58 -19.21 -12.63 5.67
N ILE A 59 -17.98 -13.14 5.79
CA ILE A 59 -16.76 -12.36 5.98
C ILE A 59 -16.66 -11.44 4.76
N GLY A 60 -16.77 -10.14 4.99
CA GLY A 60 -16.75 -9.15 3.91
C GLY A 60 -15.46 -9.24 3.10
N PRO A 61 -15.49 -8.91 1.79
CA PRO A 61 -14.32 -8.97 0.91
C PRO A 61 -13.17 -8.03 1.34
N GLY A 62 -13.41 -7.12 2.28
CA GLY A 62 -12.43 -6.19 2.86
C GLY A 62 -11.73 -6.66 4.13
N VAL A 63 -12.03 -7.86 4.67
CA VAL A 63 -11.42 -8.32 5.92
C VAL A 63 -9.94 -8.64 5.74
N VAL A 64 -9.14 -8.12 6.68
CA VAL A 64 -7.68 -8.29 6.72
C VAL A 64 -7.31 -9.21 7.86
N TYR A 65 -6.45 -10.19 7.60
CA TYR A 65 -5.91 -11.06 8.62
C TYR A 65 -4.53 -10.58 9.04
N LEU A 66 -4.25 -10.63 10.35
CA LEU A 66 -2.98 -10.19 10.92
C LEU A 66 -1.83 -11.06 10.39
N GLU A 67 -2.05 -12.36 10.20
CA GLU A 67 -1.07 -13.28 9.64
C GLU A 67 -0.66 -12.93 8.21
N ASP A 68 -1.60 -12.48 7.38
CA ASP A 68 -1.34 -12.07 5.99
C ASP A 68 -0.35 -10.87 5.93
N CYS A 69 -0.24 -10.09 7.02
CA CYS A 69 0.62 -8.92 7.10
C CYS A 69 2.11 -9.25 7.30
N TRP A 70 2.45 -10.42 7.85
CA TRP A 70 3.84 -10.75 8.22
C TRP A 70 4.28 -12.17 7.83
N LYS A 71 3.37 -13.07 7.47
CA LYS A 71 3.72 -14.42 7.03
C LYS A 71 4.07 -14.41 5.53
N PRO A 72 5.18 -15.04 5.12
CA PRO A 72 5.48 -15.28 3.71
C PRO A 72 4.39 -16.09 2.99
N CYS A 73 4.36 -16.04 1.66
CA CYS A 73 3.41 -16.77 0.81
C CYS A 73 3.65 -18.28 0.74
N LEU A 74 4.85 -18.72 1.07
CA LEU A 74 5.25 -20.12 1.13
C LEU A 74 5.54 -20.50 2.58
N GLU A 75 5.00 -21.63 3.04
CA GLU A 75 5.17 -22.08 4.42
C GLU A 75 6.62 -22.47 4.75
N GLU A 76 7.38 -22.85 3.74
CA GLU A 76 8.80 -23.23 3.85
C GLU A 76 9.71 -22.03 4.11
N ILE A 77 9.27 -20.81 3.80
CA ILE A 77 10.08 -19.61 4.00
C ILE A 77 9.90 -19.12 5.43
N HIS A 78 11.00 -19.14 6.20
CA HIS A 78 11.02 -18.59 7.54
C HIS A 78 10.64 -17.08 7.52
N PRO A 79 9.74 -16.60 8.41
CA PRO A 79 9.23 -15.22 8.38
C PRO A 79 10.33 -14.16 8.53
N ALA A 80 11.50 -14.52 9.10
CA ALA A 80 12.66 -13.65 9.18
C ALA A 80 13.19 -13.18 7.82
N TRP A 81 13.01 -13.94 6.73
CA TRP A 81 13.43 -13.49 5.40
C TRP A 81 12.59 -12.33 4.88
N LEU A 82 11.27 -12.37 5.09
CA LEU A 82 10.38 -11.27 4.74
C LEU A 82 10.69 -10.03 5.60
N LEU A 83 10.98 -10.23 6.89
CA LEU A 83 11.46 -9.16 7.77
C LEU A 83 12.76 -8.54 7.24
N ALA A 84 13.78 -9.35 6.94
CA ALA A 84 15.06 -8.88 6.45
C ALA A 84 14.89 -8.08 5.15
N PHE A 85 14.09 -8.58 4.21
CA PHE A 85 13.80 -7.87 2.97
C PHE A 85 13.15 -6.50 3.23
N ARG A 86 12.12 -6.46 4.09
CA ARG A 86 11.40 -5.21 4.41
C ARG A 86 12.29 -4.20 5.13
N LEU A 87 13.11 -4.66 6.06
CA LEU A 87 14.02 -3.80 6.82
C LEU A 87 15.11 -3.21 5.92
N VAL A 88 15.74 -4.03 5.06
CA VAL A 88 16.74 -3.56 4.10
C VAL A 88 16.11 -2.58 3.10
N SER A 89 14.92 -2.90 2.57
CA SER A 89 14.18 -2.01 1.67
C SER A 89 13.85 -0.68 2.36
N PHE A 90 13.39 -0.71 3.61
CA PHE A 90 13.10 0.50 4.38
C PHE A 90 14.34 1.37 4.54
N LEU A 91 15.45 0.81 5.03
CA LEU A 91 16.69 1.56 5.26
C LEU A 91 17.23 2.17 3.97
N PHE A 92 17.21 1.40 2.88
CA PHE A 92 17.70 1.86 1.59
C PHE A 92 16.81 2.96 1.01
N MET A 93 15.49 2.76 0.98
CA MET A 93 14.56 3.78 0.48
C MET A 93 14.56 5.05 1.33
N ALA A 94 14.60 4.93 2.66
CA ALA A 94 14.73 6.08 3.55
C ALA A 94 16.04 6.84 3.28
N SER A 95 17.15 6.14 3.03
CA SER A 95 18.44 6.78 2.69
C SER A 95 18.38 7.54 1.38
N VAL A 96 17.74 6.98 0.35
CA VAL A 96 17.53 7.66 -0.94
C VAL A 96 16.64 8.89 -0.76
N LEU A 97 15.52 8.77 -0.02
CA LEU A 97 14.62 9.89 0.24
C LEU A 97 15.31 11.04 1.00
N VAL A 98 16.08 10.71 2.04
CA VAL A 98 16.85 11.70 2.80
C VAL A 98 17.91 12.36 1.90
N SER A 99 18.59 11.58 1.07
CA SER A 99 19.59 12.12 0.12
C SER A 99 18.96 13.09 -0.88
N ASP A 100 17.78 12.76 -1.41
CA ASP A 100 17.02 13.61 -2.33
C ASP A 100 16.64 14.95 -1.68
N VAL A 101 16.13 14.91 -0.45
CA VAL A 101 15.78 16.12 0.32
C VAL A 101 17.03 16.96 0.66
N ILE A 102 18.17 16.33 0.94
CA ILE A 102 19.43 17.04 1.23
C ILE A 102 19.97 17.74 -0.02
N VAL A 103 19.94 17.06 -1.18
CA VAL A 103 20.53 17.56 -2.43
C VAL A 103 19.62 18.57 -3.12
N ASP A 104 18.34 18.23 -3.29
CA ASP A 104 17.38 18.97 -4.11
C ASP A 104 16.37 19.78 -3.26
N GLY A 105 16.45 19.69 -1.93
CA GLY A 105 15.67 20.47 -0.98
C GLY A 105 14.22 19.99 -0.80
N TRP A 106 13.44 20.73 -0.01
CA TRP A 106 12.04 20.38 0.29
C TRP A 106 11.09 20.52 -0.92
N THR A 107 11.50 21.24 -1.96
CA THR A 107 10.72 21.43 -3.20
C THR A 107 10.47 20.13 -3.96
N VAL A 108 11.24 19.07 -3.70
CA VAL A 108 11.00 17.74 -4.28
C VAL A 108 9.60 17.21 -3.95
N PHE A 109 9.05 17.55 -2.78
CA PHE A 109 7.69 17.16 -2.38
C PHE A 109 6.58 17.86 -3.17
N LEU A 110 6.91 18.76 -4.10
CA LEU A 110 5.94 19.23 -5.11
C LEU A 110 5.66 18.15 -6.17
N TYR A 111 6.51 17.13 -6.31
CA TYR A 111 6.32 16.05 -7.27
C TYR A 111 5.56 14.87 -6.67
N TYR A 112 4.52 14.42 -7.38
CA TYR A 112 3.78 13.18 -7.05
C TYR A 112 4.68 11.94 -6.91
N THR A 113 5.77 11.83 -7.70
CA THR A 113 6.76 10.75 -7.53
C THR A 113 7.30 10.69 -6.11
N GLN A 114 7.59 11.84 -5.50
CA GLN A 114 8.14 11.91 -4.15
C GLN A 114 7.11 11.56 -3.09
N TRP A 115 5.84 11.93 -3.30
CA TRP A 115 4.74 11.45 -2.46
C TRP A 115 4.62 9.93 -2.50
N THR A 116 4.69 9.34 -3.69
CA THR A 116 4.70 7.89 -3.86
C THR A 116 5.91 7.24 -3.20
N PHE A 117 7.11 7.79 -3.39
CA PHE A 117 8.34 7.25 -2.82
C PHE A 117 8.33 7.31 -1.28
N LEU A 118 7.83 8.41 -0.71
CA LEU A 118 7.57 8.53 0.72
C LEU A 118 6.57 7.48 1.20
N LEU A 119 5.44 7.30 0.50
CA LEU A 119 4.41 6.33 0.88
C LEU A 119 4.93 4.88 0.83
N VAL A 120 5.77 4.54 -0.15
CA VAL A 120 6.44 3.23 -0.22
C VAL A 120 7.44 3.07 0.92
N THR A 121 8.20 4.12 1.24
CA THR A 121 9.14 4.10 2.38
C THR A 121 8.39 3.87 3.70
N LEU A 122 7.29 4.59 3.94
CA LEU A 122 6.45 4.39 5.12
C LEU A 122 5.83 2.99 5.15
N TYR A 123 5.45 2.43 4.00
CA TYR A 123 4.94 1.07 3.89
C TYR A 123 5.97 0.05 4.36
N PHE A 124 7.22 0.16 3.91
CA PHE A 124 8.28 -0.73 4.38
C PHE A 124 8.62 -0.53 5.85
N GLY A 125 8.53 0.69 6.36
CA GLY A 125 8.68 0.98 7.79
C GLY A 125 7.62 0.25 8.63
N LEU A 126 6.34 0.43 8.30
CA LEU A 126 5.23 -0.25 8.98
C LEU A 126 5.29 -1.77 8.79
N GLY A 127 5.61 -2.24 7.59
CA GLY A 127 5.80 -3.65 7.27
C GLY A 127 6.91 -4.28 8.09
N SER A 128 8.01 -3.57 8.34
CA SER A 128 9.10 -4.02 9.21
C SER A 128 8.62 -4.19 10.65
N VAL A 129 7.90 -3.20 11.20
CA VAL A 129 7.32 -3.29 12.56
C VAL A 129 6.37 -4.49 12.69
N LEU A 130 5.46 -4.67 11.73
CA LEU A 130 4.54 -5.81 11.72
C LEU A 130 5.27 -7.16 11.55
N SER A 131 6.35 -7.19 10.77
CA SER A 131 7.16 -8.39 10.58
C SER A 131 7.98 -8.75 11.81
N ILE A 132 8.49 -7.77 12.55
CA ILE A 132 9.16 -7.97 13.86
C ILE A 132 8.16 -8.58 14.84
N TYR A 133 6.98 -7.98 14.96
CA TYR A 133 5.91 -8.50 15.81
C TYR A 133 5.50 -9.94 15.44
N GLY A 134 5.37 -10.20 14.14
CA GLY A 134 5.09 -11.53 13.60
C GLY A 134 6.16 -12.56 13.92
N CYS A 135 7.43 -12.22 13.69
CA CYS A 135 8.57 -13.08 14.00
C CYS A 135 8.68 -13.38 15.51
N TYR A 136 8.45 -12.38 16.37
CA TYR A 136 8.39 -12.57 17.81
C TYR A 136 7.31 -13.59 18.20
N ARG A 137 6.09 -13.45 17.64
CA ARG A 137 5.00 -14.39 17.88
C ARG A 137 5.29 -15.79 17.34
N TYR A 138 5.97 -15.89 16.19
CA TYR A 138 6.37 -17.16 15.59
C TYR A 138 7.41 -17.90 16.45
N ALA A 139 8.42 -17.19 16.96
CA ALA A 139 9.42 -17.74 17.88
C ALA A 139 8.75 -18.26 19.16
N CYS A 140 7.87 -17.46 19.79
CA CYS A 140 7.13 -17.90 20.98
C CYS A 140 6.23 -19.13 20.76
N LYS A 141 5.74 -19.36 19.53
CA LYS A 141 4.96 -20.57 19.20
C LYS A 141 5.87 -21.80 19.05
N THR A 142 7.04 -21.64 18.45
CA THR A 142 8.01 -22.72 18.22
C THR A 142 8.59 -23.24 19.53
N ASP A 143 9.02 -22.33 20.43
CA ASP A 143 9.56 -22.68 21.75
C ASP A 143 8.58 -23.50 22.61
N LYS A 144 7.27 -23.31 22.42
CA LYS A 144 6.23 -24.07 23.13
C LYS A 144 6.01 -25.47 22.53
N SER A 145 6.11 -25.61 21.21
CA SER A 145 5.96 -26.91 20.54
C SER A 145 7.12 -27.85 20.88
N ASP A 146 8.34 -27.32 20.97
CA ASP A 146 9.52 -28.09 21.36
C ASP A 146 9.51 -28.46 22.85
N GLY A 147 8.89 -27.63 23.71
CA GLY A 147 8.67 -27.93 25.12
C GLY A 147 7.64 -29.03 25.38
N ASP A 148 6.61 -29.16 24.55
CA ASP A 148 5.56 -30.19 24.69
C ASP A 148 5.98 -31.57 24.13
N HIS A 149 7.04 -31.65 23.30
CA HIS A 149 7.61 -32.92 22.84
C HIS A 149 8.73 -33.48 23.74
N GLY A 150 9.15 -32.74 24.77
CA GLY A 150 10.22 -33.14 25.70
C GLY A 150 9.79 -33.73 27.04
N SER A 151 8.49 -33.82 27.35
CA SER A 151 8.02 -34.23 28.69
C SER A 151 7.28 -35.57 28.70
N TYR A 152 7.99 -36.65 28.37
CA TYR A 152 7.75 -37.92 29.04
C TYR A 152 8.96 -38.19 29.96
N ILE A 153 8.66 -38.47 31.23
CA ILE A 153 9.54 -38.96 32.32
C ILE A 153 9.81 -37.92 33.43
N ILE A 154 9.03 -38.12 34.51
CA ILE A 154 9.27 -37.86 35.96
C ILE A 154 8.98 -36.45 36.49
N ALA A 155 7.87 -36.33 37.22
CA ALA A 155 7.73 -35.45 38.39
C ALA A 155 8.47 -36.10 39.59
N PRO A 156 9.11 -35.36 40.53
CA PRO A 156 8.39 -34.37 41.32
C PRO A 156 9.18 -33.13 41.80
N THR A 157 8.40 -32.13 42.26
CA THR A 157 8.72 -31.12 43.31
C THR A 157 9.92 -30.19 43.12
N GLY A 158 9.62 -28.89 42.95
CA GLY A 158 10.56 -27.79 43.20
C GLY A 158 10.01 -26.49 42.64
N GLU A 159 9.71 -25.54 43.52
CA GLU A 159 9.26 -24.18 43.18
C GLU A 159 10.20 -23.53 42.16
N SER A 160 9.66 -23.16 41.00
CA SER A 160 10.33 -22.21 40.11
C SER A 160 9.31 -21.14 39.70
N THR A 161 9.34 -20.04 40.44
CA THR A 161 8.70 -18.76 40.09
C THR A 161 9.38 -18.19 38.86
N TYR A 162 9.14 -18.78 37.69
CA TYR A 162 9.62 -18.29 36.40
C TYR A 162 8.45 -17.81 35.55
N ASP A 163 8.24 -16.50 35.65
CA ASP A 163 7.68 -15.59 34.65
C ASP A 163 6.42 -16.02 33.88
N ASP A 164 5.34 -16.22 34.63
CA ASP A 164 4.00 -16.43 34.08
C ASP A 164 3.40 -15.14 33.45
N SER A 165 4.07 -13.99 33.63
CA SER A 165 3.63 -12.68 33.15
C SER A 165 3.97 -12.45 31.67
N ILE A 166 5.16 -12.87 31.22
CA ILE A 166 5.56 -12.81 29.80
C ILE A 166 4.81 -13.86 28.97
N LYS A 167 4.49 -15.03 29.55
CA LYS A 167 3.74 -16.11 28.87
C LYS A 167 2.28 -15.76 28.56
N ARG A 168 1.64 -14.92 29.37
CA ARG A 168 0.20 -14.59 29.27
C ARG A 168 -0.13 -13.63 28.11
N SER A 169 0.84 -12.85 27.63
CA SER A 169 0.66 -11.92 26.50
C SER A 169 0.49 -12.61 25.14
N CYS A 170 0.87 -13.89 25.01
CA CYS A 170 0.91 -14.59 23.72
C CYS A 170 -0.44 -15.23 23.32
N PHE A 171 -1.49 -15.08 24.14
CA PHE A 171 -2.74 -15.81 23.97
C PHE A 171 -3.96 -14.91 24.03
N ASN A 172 -4.42 -14.43 22.88
CA ASN A 172 -5.83 -14.15 22.64
C ASN A 172 -6.29 -15.10 21.53
N LYS A 173 -6.98 -16.17 21.92
CA LYS A 173 -7.70 -17.05 21.01
C LYS A 173 -9.01 -16.36 20.64
N THR A 174 -9.32 -16.29 19.36
CA THR A 174 -10.71 -16.31 18.87
C THR A 174 -10.85 -17.27 17.71
N HIS A 175 -12.03 -17.89 17.67
CA HIS A 175 -12.46 -19.02 16.87
C HIS A 175 -12.23 -18.86 15.36
N ASP A 176 -11.94 -19.97 14.69
CA ASP A 176 -11.58 -20.17 13.26
C ASP A 176 -10.10 -20.01 12.87
N GLY A 177 -9.21 -19.78 13.86
CA GLY A 177 -7.77 -20.05 13.73
C GLY A 177 -6.90 -18.93 13.13
N ARG A 178 -7.48 -17.85 12.59
CA ARG A 178 -6.74 -16.64 12.13
C ARG A 178 -7.28 -15.36 12.76
N GLU A 179 -6.38 -14.53 13.29
CA GLU A 179 -6.73 -13.27 13.94
C GLU A 179 -7.01 -12.15 12.91
N ILE A 180 -8.13 -11.45 13.06
CA ILE A 180 -8.44 -10.26 12.25
C ILE A 180 -7.44 -9.16 12.61
N ALA A 181 -6.89 -8.50 11.60
CA ALA A 181 -5.92 -7.45 11.82
C ALA A 181 -6.57 -6.24 12.50
N GLY A 182 -5.87 -5.65 13.48
CA GLY A 182 -6.25 -4.35 14.04
C GLY A 182 -5.98 -3.21 13.06
N PHE A 183 -6.12 -1.98 13.56
CA PHE A 183 -5.91 -0.73 12.80
C PHE A 183 -4.63 -0.75 11.94
N TRP A 184 -3.50 -1.16 12.51
CA TRP A 184 -2.20 -1.17 11.83
C TRP A 184 -2.14 -2.13 10.63
N GLY A 185 -2.84 -3.26 10.67
CA GLY A 185 -2.85 -4.19 9.52
C GLY A 185 -3.77 -3.72 8.39
N TYR A 186 -4.90 -3.09 8.73
CA TYR A 186 -5.72 -2.40 7.72
C TYR A 186 -4.94 -1.26 7.07
N LEU A 187 -4.28 -0.41 7.87
CA LEU A 187 -3.43 0.67 7.36
C LEU A 187 -2.33 0.12 6.43
N PHE A 188 -1.64 -0.95 6.85
CA PHE A 188 -0.61 -1.59 6.04
C PHE A 188 -1.13 -2.08 4.70
N GLN A 189 -2.31 -2.70 4.67
CA GLN A 189 -2.90 -3.18 3.42
C GLN A 189 -3.41 -2.03 2.52
N ILE A 190 -3.95 -0.95 3.11
CA ILE A 190 -4.33 0.26 2.39
C ILE A 190 -3.10 0.88 1.72
N MET A 191 -1.99 0.99 2.46
CA MET A 191 -0.72 1.50 1.93
C MET A 191 -0.21 0.61 0.79
N PHE A 192 -0.25 -0.72 0.95
CA PHE A 192 0.14 -1.67 -0.09
C PHE A 192 -0.61 -1.42 -1.41
N GLN A 193 -1.94 -1.29 -1.37
CA GLN A 193 -2.76 -1.11 -2.57
C GLN A 193 -2.64 0.29 -3.17
N THR A 194 -2.50 1.30 -2.32
CA THR A 194 -2.23 2.67 -2.77
C THR A 194 -0.89 2.71 -3.50
N ASN A 195 0.15 2.11 -2.92
CA ASN A 195 1.48 2.00 -3.52
C ASN A 195 1.47 1.22 -4.82
N ALA A 196 0.76 0.08 -4.89
CA ALA A 196 0.64 -0.71 -6.11
C ALA A 196 0.15 0.11 -7.30
N GLY A 197 -0.89 0.93 -7.12
CA GLY A 197 -1.39 1.83 -8.17
C GLY A 197 -0.45 3.00 -8.45
N ALA A 198 0.00 3.68 -7.39
CA ALA A 198 0.79 4.91 -7.51
C ALA A 198 2.17 4.67 -8.12
N VAL A 199 2.82 3.56 -7.78
CA VAL A 199 4.11 3.16 -8.35
C VAL A 199 3.96 2.81 -9.83
N MET A 200 2.94 2.03 -10.21
CA MET A 200 2.69 1.74 -11.64
C MET A 200 2.42 3.03 -12.42
N LEU A 201 1.60 3.95 -11.87
CA LEU A 201 1.31 5.23 -12.53
C LEU A 201 2.57 6.09 -12.71
N THR A 202 3.33 6.30 -11.63
CA THR A 202 4.53 7.16 -11.66
C THR A 202 5.60 6.61 -12.59
N ASP A 203 5.87 5.31 -12.53
CA ASP A 203 6.91 4.68 -13.36
C ASP A 203 6.48 4.59 -14.82
N MET A 204 5.23 4.22 -15.12
CA MET A 204 4.75 4.16 -16.51
C MET A 204 4.73 5.54 -17.16
N VAL A 205 4.21 6.55 -16.47
CA VAL A 205 4.20 7.93 -17.00
C VAL A 205 5.63 8.43 -17.17
N PHE A 206 6.52 8.14 -16.23
CA PHE A 206 7.91 8.54 -16.36
C PHE A 206 8.60 7.86 -17.54
N TRP A 207 8.62 6.53 -17.60
CA TRP A 207 9.40 5.79 -18.60
C TRP A 207 8.80 5.83 -20.00
N PHE A 208 7.47 5.81 -20.14
CA PHE A 208 6.84 5.76 -21.46
C PHE A 208 6.44 7.14 -22.01
N ILE A 209 6.24 8.13 -21.13
CA ILE A 209 5.82 9.47 -21.57
C ILE A 209 6.96 10.47 -21.38
N LEU A 210 7.47 10.67 -20.16
CA LEU A 210 8.40 11.76 -19.86
C LEU A 210 9.83 11.49 -20.35
N TYR A 211 10.37 10.31 -20.09
CA TYR A 211 11.74 9.94 -20.41
C TYR A 211 12.06 10.05 -21.91
N PRO A 212 11.20 9.63 -22.86
CA PRO A 212 11.44 9.86 -24.28
C PRO A 212 11.63 11.34 -24.64
N PHE A 213 10.89 12.25 -24.00
CA PHE A 213 11.08 13.70 -24.20
C PHE A 213 12.39 14.20 -23.59
N LEU A 214 12.73 13.74 -22.36
CA LEU A 214 13.98 14.08 -21.68
C LEU A 214 15.21 13.59 -22.46
N ALA A 215 15.18 12.35 -22.94
CA ALA A 215 16.24 11.73 -23.72
C ALA A 215 16.44 12.45 -25.06
N ARG A 216 15.35 12.83 -25.75
CA ARG A 216 15.43 13.64 -26.98
C ARG A 216 16.08 15.00 -26.75
N ASN A 217 15.86 15.59 -25.58
CA ASN A 217 16.41 16.89 -25.19
C ASN A 217 17.80 16.79 -24.52
N GLN A 218 18.45 15.62 -24.59
CA GLN A 218 19.80 15.37 -24.03
C GLN A 218 19.90 15.68 -22.52
N TYR A 219 18.79 15.51 -21.79
CA TYR A 219 18.78 15.70 -20.36
C TYR A 219 19.62 14.62 -19.67
N GLN A 220 20.55 15.04 -18.80
CA GLN A 220 21.41 14.14 -18.04
C GLN A 220 20.61 13.57 -16.85
N MET A 221 20.36 12.27 -16.89
CA MET A 221 19.60 11.58 -15.84
C MET A 221 20.48 11.40 -14.60
N ASN A 222 20.03 11.93 -13.46
CA ASN A 222 20.67 11.66 -12.18
C ASN A 222 20.30 10.24 -11.70
N PHE A 223 21.22 9.58 -11.00
CA PHE A 223 20.99 8.29 -10.35
C PHE A 223 19.84 8.36 -9.32
N LEU A 224 19.71 9.47 -8.59
CA LEU A 224 18.58 9.69 -7.66
C LEU A 224 17.24 9.69 -8.41
N LEU A 225 17.16 10.41 -9.53
CA LEU A 225 15.97 10.45 -10.37
C LEU A 225 15.62 9.05 -10.91
N ILE A 226 16.57 8.33 -11.50
CA ILE A 226 16.33 6.95 -11.97
C ILE A 226 15.91 6.06 -10.81
N GLY A 227 16.56 6.21 -9.65
CA GLY A 227 16.27 5.45 -8.44
C GLY A 227 14.83 5.63 -7.97
N THR A 228 14.36 6.87 -7.84
CA THR A 228 12.99 7.18 -7.40
C THR A 228 11.90 6.65 -8.33
N HIS A 229 12.23 6.39 -9.61
CA HIS A 229 11.33 5.93 -10.67
C HIS A 229 11.52 4.45 -11.06
N SER A 230 12.27 3.67 -10.29
CA SER A 230 12.46 2.23 -10.56
C SER A 230 12.62 1.39 -9.29
N LEU A 231 13.27 1.94 -8.25
CA LEU A 231 13.46 1.23 -7.00
C LEU A 231 12.14 1.00 -6.26
N ASN A 232 11.24 1.97 -6.30
CA ASN A 232 9.87 1.86 -5.77
C ASN A 232 9.13 0.63 -6.34
N ALA A 233 9.13 0.44 -7.66
CA ALA A 233 8.54 -0.72 -8.32
C ALA A 233 9.29 -2.01 -7.97
N LEU A 234 10.62 -1.98 -8.02
CA LEU A 234 11.44 -3.14 -7.68
C LEU A 234 11.14 -3.66 -6.28
N PHE A 235 11.14 -2.79 -5.28
CA PHE A 235 10.90 -3.19 -3.89
C PHE A 235 9.46 -3.63 -3.66
N ILE A 236 8.46 -2.91 -4.19
CA ILE A 236 7.05 -3.31 -4.03
C ILE A 236 6.76 -4.65 -4.73
N ILE A 237 7.30 -4.89 -5.93
CA ILE A 237 7.17 -6.18 -6.63
C ILE A 237 7.91 -7.28 -5.85
N GLY A 238 9.10 -7.00 -5.31
CA GLY A 238 9.85 -7.92 -4.46
C GLY A 238 9.09 -8.31 -3.19
N ASP A 239 8.53 -7.33 -2.46
CA ASP A 239 7.69 -7.60 -1.29
C ASP A 239 6.46 -8.40 -1.69
N THR A 240 5.84 -8.03 -2.82
CA THR A 240 4.69 -8.74 -3.37
C THR A 240 5.02 -10.18 -3.70
N ALA A 241 6.22 -10.49 -4.19
CA ALA A 241 6.62 -11.87 -4.45
C ALA A 241 6.64 -12.71 -3.16
N LEU A 242 7.09 -12.11 -2.05
CA LEU A 242 7.29 -12.80 -0.77
C LEU A 242 6.06 -12.80 0.15
N ASN A 243 5.20 -11.78 0.10
CA ASN A 243 4.09 -11.60 1.05
C ASN A 243 2.80 -12.35 0.64
N SER A 244 1.84 -12.44 1.56
CA SER A 244 0.52 -13.07 1.34
C SER A 244 -0.64 -12.05 1.27
N LEU A 245 -0.34 -10.78 1.04
CA LEU A 245 -1.34 -9.72 1.09
C LEU A 245 -2.39 -9.89 -0.01
N ARG A 246 -3.65 -9.74 0.38
CA ARG A 246 -4.78 -9.77 -0.55
C ARG A 246 -4.90 -8.45 -1.31
N PHE A 247 -5.41 -8.54 -2.54
CA PHE A 247 -5.60 -7.38 -3.41
C PHE A 247 -7.05 -7.28 -3.93
N PRO A 248 -8.01 -6.96 -3.04
CA PRO A 248 -9.36 -6.62 -3.47
C PRO A 248 -9.35 -5.42 -4.43
N TRP A 249 -10.15 -5.55 -5.50
CA TRP A 249 -10.24 -4.54 -6.55
C TRP A 249 -10.82 -3.21 -6.07
N PHE A 250 -11.80 -3.23 -5.16
CA PHE A 250 -12.49 -2.02 -4.72
C PHE A 250 -11.56 -1.01 -4.02
N ARG A 251 -10.39 -1.46 -3.55
CA ARG A 251 -9.41 -0.62 -2.85
C ARG A 251 -8.52 0.23 -3.77
N ILE A 252 -8.75 0.17 -5.08
CA ILE A 252 -8.35 1.23 -6.03
C ILE A 252 -8.80 2.62 -5.55
N SER A 253 -9.86 2.66 -4.76
CA SER A 253 -10.38 3.87 -4.11
C SER A 253 -9.31 4.64 -3.33
N TYR A 254 -8.45 3.97 -2.56
CA TYR A 254 -7.40 4.66 -1.79
C TYR A 254 -6.33 5.27 -2.69
N PHE A 255 -6.00 4.60 -3.80
CA PHE A 255 -5.14 5.17 -4.83
C PHE A 255 -5.76 6.41 -5.48
N MET A 256 -7.05 6.37 -5.83
CA MET A 256 -7.76 7.54 -6.36
C MET A 256 -7.79 8.70 -5.35
N LEU A 257 -8.03 8.41 -4.06
CA LEU A 257 -7.99 9.42 -3.00
C LEU A 257 -6.59 10.00 -2.79
N TRP A 258 -5.55 9.18 -2.86
CA TRP A 258 -4.16 9.63 -2.74
C TRP A 258 -3.79 10.62 -3.86
N THR A 259 -4.14 10.30 -5.11
CA THR A 259 -3.91 11.20 -6.25
C THR A 259 -4.77 12.46 -6.14
N GLY A 260 -6.04 12.33 -5.76
CA GLY A 260 -6.94 13.48 -5.55
C GLY A 260 -6.46 14.41 -4.43
N LEU A 261 -5.93 13.84 -3.34
CA LEU A 261 -5.32 14.59 -2.24
C LEU A 261 -4.10 15.37 -2.72
N PHE A 262 -3.19 14.72 -3.47
CA PHE A 262 -2.03 15.39 -4.05
C PHE A 262 -2.45 16.59 -4.91
N VAL A 263 -3.41 16.39 -5.84
CA VAL A 263 -3.89 17.46 -6.72
C VAL A 263 -4.53 18.59 -5.91
N SER A 264 -5.31 18.28 -4.89
CA SER A 264 -5.94 19.28 -4.01
C SER A 264 -4.89 20.11 -3.27
N VAL A 265 -3.84 19.46 -2.74
CA VAL A 265 -2.72 20.17 -2.08
C VAL A 265 -1.96 21.04 -3.07
N GLN A 266 -1.71 20.56 -4.29
CA GLN A 266 -1.10 21.39 -5.33
C GLN A 266 -1.93 22.62 -5.66
N TRP A 267 -3.26 22.47 -5.81
CA TRP A 267 -4.13 23.62 -6.03
C TRP A 267 -4.06 24.63 -4.89
N ILE A 268 -4.08 24.17 -3.64
CA ILE A 268 -3.95 25.04 -2.47
C ILE A 268 -2.61 25.79 -2.49
N ILE A 269 -1.49 25.09 -2.74
CA ILE A 269 -0.17 25.72 -2.78
C ILE A 269 -0.13 26.80 -3.87
N HIS A 270 -0.53 26.47 -5.10
CA HIS A 270 -0.50 27.41 -6.23
C HIS A 270 -1.48 28.58 -6.10
N ALA A 271 -2.59 28.41 -5.36
CA ALA A 271 -3.52 29.50 -5.06
C ALA A 271 -2.95 30.50 -4.04
N ASN A 272 -2.01 30.07 -3.18
CA ASN A 272 -1.43 30.92 -2.13
C ASN A 272 -0.02 31.41 -2.45
N VAL A 273 0.73 30.68 -3.29
CA VAL A 273 2.12 31.00 -3.63
C VAL A 273 2.32 30.82 -5.13
N SER A 274 2.83 31.88 -5.77
CA SER A 274 3.15 31.87 -7.21
C SER A 274 4.47 31.15 -7.45
N ILE A 275 4.39 29.83 -7.68
CA ILE A 275 5.51 28.96 -8.04
C ILE A 275 5.28 28.28 -9.39
N TRP A 276 6.33 27.70 -9.97
CA TRP A 276 6.21 26.96 -11.23
C TRP A 276 5.44 25.66 -11.02
N TRP A 277 4.69 25.22 -12.04
CA TRP A 277 4.03 23.92 -12.00
C TRP A 277 5.07 22.79 -12.16
N PRO A 278 5.16 21.83 -11.22
CA PRO A 278 6.04 20.66 -11.37
C PRO A 278 5.61 19.79 -12.57
N TYR A 279 4.31 19.80 -12.87
CA TYR A 279 3.72 19.13 -14.01
C TYR A 279 3.02 20.15 -14.93
N PRO A 280 3.63 20.55 -16.05
CA PRO A 280 3.06 21.58 -16.94
C PRO A 280 1.67 21.26 -17.47
N PHE A 281 1.30 19.97 -17.54
CA PHE A 281 -0.03 19.54 -17.97
C PHE A 281 -1.14 19.79 -16.93
N LEU A 282 -0.79 20.11 -15.68
CA LEU A 282 -1.73 20.51 -14.63
C LEU A 282 -2.00 22.01 -14.61
N ASP A 283 -1.16 22.81 -15.25
CA ASP A 283 -1.28 24.26 -15.36
C ASP A 283 -2.54 24.64 -16.18
N LEU A 284 -3.41 25.48 -15.62
CA LEU A 284 -4.65 25.92 -16.26
C LEU A 284 -4.41 26.87 -17.45
N THR A 285 -3.22 27.48 -17.55
CA THR A 285 -2.79 28.22 -18.75
C THR A 285 -2.82 27.32 -19.97
N TYR A 286 -2.48 26.04 -19.78
CA TYR A 286 -2.42 25.05 -20.85
C TYR A 286 -3.84 24.70 -21.33
N PRO A 287 -4.19 24.95 -22.61
CA PRO A 287 -5.57 24.80 -23.09
C PRO A 287 -6.15 23.40 -22.96
N ARG A 288 -5.30 22.36 -22.96
CA ARG A 288 -5.72 20.97 -22.84
C ARG A 288 -5.57 20.41 -21.42
N ALA A 289 -5.36 21.27 -20.41
CA ALA A 289 -5.27 20.81 -19.02
C ALA A 289 -6.46 19.92 -18.63
N PRO A 290 -7.74 20.28 -18.86
CA PRO A 290 -8.87 19.41 -18.48
C PRO A 290 -8.80 17.99 -19.08
N VAL A 291 -8.24 17.85 -20.28
CA VAL A 291 -8.03 16.55 -20.93
C VAL A 291 -6.98 15.74 -20.18
N TRP A 292 -5.88 16.35 -19.72
CA TRP A 292 -4.86 15.67 -18.93
C TRP A 292 -5.37 15.23 -17.57
N TYR A 293 -6.16 16.04 -16.87
CA TYR A 293 -6.81 15.62 -15.62
C TYR A 293 -7.68 14.37 -15.86
N LEU A 294 -8.44 14.33 -16.96
CA LEU A 294 -9.23 13.16 -17.34
C LEU A 294 -8.35 11.96 -17.71
N VAL A 295 -7.27 12.14 -18.48
CA VAL A 295 -6.33 11.07 -18.85
C VAL A 295 -5.70 10.45 -17.61
N VAL A 296 -5.23 11.27 -16.67
CA VAL A 296 -4.64 10.78 -15.41
C VAL A 296 -5.70 10.02 -14.59
N ALA A 297 -6.93 10.54 -14.49
CA ALA A 297 -8.03 9.83 -13.84
C ALA A 297 -8.27 8.44 -14.48
N LEU A 298 -8.29 8.35 -15.81
CA LEU A 298 -8.46 7.09 -16.53
C LEU A 298 -7.27 6.15 -16.39
N LEU A 299 -6.04 6.66 -16.27
CA LEU A 299 -4.84 5.85 -16.08
C LEU A 299 -4.82 5.08 -14.75
N HIS A 300 -5.63 5.45 -13.77
CA HIS A 300 -5.72 4.70 -12.51
C HIS A 300 -6.15 3.24 -12.74
N PHE A 301 -7.10 3.02 -13.66
CA PHE A 301 -7.64 1.70 -13.95
C PHE A 301 -6.61 0.74 -14.58
N PRO A 302 -5.92 1.07 -15.70
CA PRO A 302 -4.91 0.19 -16.26
C PRO A 302 -3.69 0.04 -15.36
N CYS A 303 -3.24 1.09 -14.64
CA CYS A 303 -2.09 0.98 -13.74
C CYS A 303 -2.39 0.03 -12.56
N TYR A 304 -3.54 0.19 -11.92
CA TYR A 304 -3.97 -0.70 -10.84
C TYR A 304 -4.26 -2.11 -11.36
N GLY A 305 -4.85 -2.22 -12.55
CA GLY A 305 -5.13 -3.50 -13.21
C GLY A 305 -3.88 -4.27 -13.62
N LEU A 306 -2.82 -3.58 -14.06
CA LEU A 306 -1.53 -4.19 -14.37
C LEU A 306 -0.91 -4.81 -13.12
N PHE A 307 -0.94 -4.10 -11.99
CA PHE A 307 -0.47 -4.66 -10.73
C PHE A 307 -1.31 -5.86 -10.27
N ALA A 308 -2.64 -5.78 -10.42
CA ALA A 308 -3.53 -6.90 -10.17
C ALA A 308 -3.21 -8.11 -11.06
N LEU A 309 -2.78 -7.89 -12.30
CA LEU A 309 -2.32 -8.95 -13.21
C LEU A 309 -1.03 -9.60 -12.70
N VAL A 310 -0.05 -8.81 -12.23
CA VAL A 310 1.19 -9.33 -11.62
C VAL A 310 0.87 -10.27 -10.46
N LEU A 311 -0.07 -9.89 -9.59
CA LEU A 311 -0.53 -10.72 -8.48
C LEU A 311 -1.24 -12.01 -8.93
N ARG A 312 -2.05 -11.93 -9.99
CA ARG A 312 -2.69 -13.13 -10.56
C ARG A 312 -1.66 -14.08 -11.17
N ILE A 313 -0.66 -13.55 -11.89
CA ILE A 313 0.44 -14.34 -12.44
C ILE A 313 1.22 -15.00 -11.31
N LYS A 314 1.62 -14.24 -10.28
CA LYS A 314 2.28 -14.79 -9.08
C LYS A 314 1.48 -15.94 -8.50
N LYS A 315 0.18 -15.75 -8.27
CA LYS A 315 -0.69 -16.80 -7.70
C LYS A 315 -0.67 -18.06 -8.58
N SER A 316 -0.86 -17.91 -9.88
CA SER A 316 -0.83 -19.05 -10.82
C SER A 316 0.52 -19.78 -10.83
N LEU A 317 1.63 -19.04 -10.75
CA LEU A 317 2.97 -19.62 -10.72
C LEU A 317 3.23 -20.38 -9.41
N LEU A 318 2.87 -19.79 -8.26
CA LEU A 318 3.05 -20.43 -6.95
C LEU A 318 2.17 -21.67 -6.80
N GLU A 319 0.92 -21.64 -7.27
CA GLU A 319 0.05 -22.82 -7.29
C GLU A 319 0.62 -23.94 -8.18
N SER A 320 1.25 -23.59 -9.30
CA SER A 320 1.85 -24.57 -10.21
C SER A 320 3.18 -25.13 -9.70
N TRP A 321 4.02 -24.31 -9.08
CA TRP A 321 5.39 -24.70 -8.70
C TRP A 321 5.47 -25.25 -7.28
N PHE A 322 4.56 -24.84 -6.38
CA PHE A 322 4.57 -25.21 -4.96
C PHE A 322 3.17 -25.64 -4.48
N PRO A 323 2.56 -26.69 -5.08
CA PRO A 323 1.16 -27.06 -4.81
C PRO A 323 0.90 -27.51 -3.36
N HIS A 324 1.94 -27.96 -2.64
CA HIS A 324 1.82 -28.43 -1.26
C HIS A 324 2.18 -27.38 -0.20
N SER A 325 2.82 -26.27 -0.61
CA SER A 325 3.44 -25.29 0.31
C SER A 325 2.83 -23.89 0.18
N TYR A 326 1.92 -23.69 -0.77
CA TYR A 326 1.24 -22.42 -1.02
C TYR A 326 -0.05 -22.29 -0.20
N THR A 327 -0.01 -21.44 0.83
CA THR A 327 -1.16 -21.21 1.74
C THR A 327 -2.06 -20.09 1.25
N TYR A 328 -2.73 -20.26 0.12
CA TYR A 328 -3.76 -19.29 -0.30
C TYR A 328 -5.16 -19.82 0.01
N VAL A 329 -5.83 -19.15 0.95
CA VAL A 329 -7.25 -19.42 1.23
C VAL A 329 -8.04 -18.98 0.00
N LYS A 330 -8.76 -19.93 -0.61
CA LYS A 330 -9.65 -19.70 -1.77
C LYS A 330 -10.64 -18.56 -1.53
#